data_AF-A0A6C0CK26-F1
#
_entry.id   AF-A0A6C0CK26-F1
#
_cell.length_a   1.000
_cell.length_b   1.000
_cell.length_c   1.000
_cell.angle_alpha   90.00
_cell.angle_beta   90.00
_cell.angle_gamma   90.00
#
_symmetry.space_group_name_H-M   'P 1'
#
loop_
_entity.id
_entity.type
_entity.pdbx_description
1 polymer ?
#
loop_
_entity_poly.entity_id
_entity_poly.type
_entity_poly.pdbx_seq_one_letter_code
_entity_poly.pdbx_strand_id
1 'polypeptide(L)'
;MGANQSTPEMPKQKTLSSTIDYLAANYILTSNFQDLQNLTDPQYCKNLVILTSDVIQRYLSQQEIQFLKQRMEGSIEKNEMTKEKIAYFNKNNIDKLDVKSDLKKKRMCIAIAKYYVKIFHVFNAIAHTINPVYTWKDKFGSTVSVDYEHKNQIPKDASPTISKVNLCSSRINALMQDKAVLNDLKNPTNNIVEFKSQFCDLNVNKDGSPKLLSKEPGIPELQTLYYDVYDYNTGKFTTMSPDMLKQYQSDLKSFYTLFTGQKKIPDSIKNFGDIPLRDYNKAGPCKKPDGAFRKSYKGTLKENLFLQYAQNVQTMITNTETNQKALLGIIDQLFVFIKDPADPNKKLIVINPKLDDKLLSKLVSDTRTIIIKLYSTCEQDFFKGLQIFEALVEKQILDTSTAQIKKLQENVEETISIEGTPPTLPPSSSTPPYVPPPPVGSSGTGSGPTTPVGGPAGGPTTPVGGPAGGPTTPVGAPAGGPTTPVGGPAGGPS
;
A
#
# COMPACT_ATOMS: atom_id res chain seq x y z
N MET A 1 2.31 25.39 13.53
CA MET A 1 2.51 26.83 13.22
C MET A 1 1.77 27.13 11.94
N GLY A 2 0.71 27.94 12.05
CA GLY A 2 -0.29 28.15 11.01
C GLY A 2 0.23 29.07 9.90
N ALA A 3 0.07 28.62 8.65
CA ALA A 3 0.13 29.52 7.52
C ALA A 3 -1.22 30.23 7.43
N ASN A 4 -1.22 31.55 7.63
CA ASN A 4 -2.31 32.43 7.23
C ASN A 4 -2.45 32.32 5.70
N GLN A 5 -3.31 31.42 5.23
CA GLN A 5 -3.83 31.50 3.89
C GLN A 5 -4.94 32.56 3.92
N SER A 6 -4.65 33.72 3.36
CA SER A 6 -5.66 34.73 3.05
C SER A 6 -6.80 34.07 2.30
N THR A 7 -8.00 34.03 2.88
CA THR A 7 -9.20 33.53 2.22
C THR A 7 -9.39 34.31 0.93
N PRO A 8 -9.35 33.67 -0.25
CA PRO A 8 -9.72 34.35 -1.49
C PRO A 8 -11.21 34.68 -1.40
N GLU A 9 -11.57 35.96 -1.25
CA GLU A 9 -12.95 36.40 -1.40
C GLU A 9 -13.34 36.27 -2.87
N MET A 10 -14.22 35.32 -3.18
CA MET A 10 -14.87 35.19 -4.48
C MET A 10 -16.09 36.13 -4.57
N PRO A 11 -16.57 36.44 -5.79
CA PRO A 11 -17.69 37.33 -6.02
C PRO A 11 -18.93 36.94 -5.21
N LYS A 12 -19.71 37.94 -4.77
CA LYS A 12 -20.91 37.79 -3.93
C LYS A 12 -22.05 36.97 -4.54
N GLN A 13 -21.92 36.48 -5.78
CA GLN A 13 -22.90 35.62 -6.45
C GLN A 13 -22.31 34.26 -6.83
N LYS A 14 -23.07 33.18 -6.63
CA LYS A 14 -22.72 31.83 -7.08
C LYS A 14 -22.61 31.83 -8.61
N THR A 15 -21.41 31.59 -9.14
CA THR A 15 -21.23 31.36 -10.57
C THR A 15 -21.48 29.89 -10.89
N LEU A 16 -21.87 29.58 -12.13
CA LEU A 16 -22.04 28.19 -12.53
C LEU A 16 -20.72 27.40 -12.40
N SER A 17 -19.58 28.04 -12.70
CA SER A 17 -18.25 27.45 -12.51
C SER A 17 -17.97 27.09 -11.05
N SER A 18 -18.31 27.95 -10.09
CA SER A 18 -18.09 27.63 -8.67
C SER A 18 -19.05 26.54 -8.18
N THR A 19 -20.23 26.45 -8.77
CA THR A 19 -21.20 25.38 -8.48
C THR A 19 -20.69 24.02 -8.99
N ILE A 20 -20.12 23.97 -10.20
CA ILE A 20 -19.53 22.74 -10.74
C ILE A 20 -18.30 22.31 -9.91
N ASP A 21 -17.41 23.25 -9.58
CA ASP A 21 -16.23 22.96 -8.76
C ASP A 21 -16.62 22.47 -7.35
N TYR A 22 -17.72 22.99 -6.78
CA TYR A 22 -18.30 22.50 -5.52
C TYR A 22 -18.89 21.09 -5.65
N LEU A 23 -19.71 20.85 -6.69
CA LEU A 23 -20.31 19.53 -6.91
C LEU A 23 -19.24 18.48 -7.18
N ALA A 24 -18.22 18.79 -7.97
CA ALA A 24 -17.10 17.91 -8.24
C ALA A 24 -16.26 17.66 -6.98
N ALA A 25 -15.94 18.70 -6.20
CA ALA A 25 -15.23 18.51 -4.92
C ALA A 25 -16.04 17.64 -3.95
N ASN A 26 -17.32 17.92 -3.77
CA ASN A 26 -18.18 17.14 -2.90
C ASN A 26 -18.30 15.70 -3.40
N TYR A 27 -18.46 15.49 -4.71
CA TYR A 27 -18.45 14.16 -5.31
C TYR A 27 -17.14 13.45 -5.00
N ILE A 28 -15.97 14.03 -5.28
CA ILE A 28 -14.66 13.41 -4.99
C ILE A 28 -14.52 13.05 -3.51
N LEU A 29 -14.89 13.96 -2.61
CA LEU A 29 -14.67 13.82 -1.17
C LEU A 29 -15.69 12.91 -0.47
N THR A 30 -16.84 12.66 -1.12
CA THR A 30 -17.93 11.81 -0.59
C THR A 30 -18.19 10.56 -1.43
N SER A 31 -17.49 10.39 -2.56
CA SER A 31 -17.58 9.22 -3.41
C SER A 31 -17.31 7.97 -2.59
N ASN A 32 -18.16 6.96 -2.79
CA ASN A 32 -17.84 5.64 -2.28
C ASN A 32 -16.63 5.09 -3.06
N PHE A 33 -15.91 4.18 -2.44
CA PHE A 33 -14.73 3.62 -3.07
C PHE A 33 -14.98 2.71 -4.25
N GLN A 34 -16.16 2.10 -4.40
CA GLN A 34 -16.38 1.36 -5.64
C GLN A 34 -16.27 2.31 -6.84
N ASP A 35 -16.76 3.54 -6.71
CA ASP A 35 -16.59 4.60 -7.72
C ASP A 35 -15.11 5.06 -7.83
N LEU A 36 -14.47 5.33 -6.68
CA LEU A 36 -13.03 5.14 -6.37
C LEU A 36 -12.21 4.30 -7.35
N GLN A 37 -12.34 3.01 -7.14
CA GLN A 37 -11.61 1.91 -7.74
C GLN A 37 -12.00 1.72 -9.19
N ASN A 38 -13.29 1.84 -9.51
CA ASN A 38 -13.75 1.73 -10.88
C ASN A 38 -13.14 2.85 -11.75
N LEU A 39 -12.68 3.96 -11.18
CA LEU A 39 -11.97 4.96 -11.97
C LEU A 39 -10.55 4.53 -12.37
N THR A 40 -9.98 3.55 -11.70
CA THR A 40 -8.79 2.83 -12.20
C THR A 40 -9.15 1.82 -13.30
N ASP A 41 -10.41 1.37 -13.36
CA ASP A 41 -10.92 0.57 -14.47
C ASP A 41 -11.09 1.44 -15.73
N PRO A 42 -10.46 1.06 -16.84
CA PRO A 42 -10.57 1.82 -18.07
C PRO A 42 -12.01 2.03 -18.54
N GLN A 43 -12.90 1.05 -18.41
CA GLN A 43 -14.25 1.10 -18.96
C GLN A 43 -15.18 2.01 -18.17
N TYR A 44 -15.12 1.95 -16.85
CA TYR A 44 -15.91 2.85 -16.02
C TYR A 44 -15.43 4.30 -16.17
N CYS A 45 -14.12 4.55 -16.22
CA CYS A 45 -13.57 5.90 -16.47
C CYS A 45 -14.11 6.51 -17.79
N LYS A 46 -14.16 5.73 -18.88
CA LYS A 46 -14.81 6.14 -20.15
C LYS A 46 -16.24 6.59 -19.93
N ASN A 47 -17.03 5.74 -19.29
CA ASN A 47 -18.44 5.98 -19.12
C ASN A 47 -18.66 7.24 -18.29
N LEU A 48 -17.87 7.43 -17.23
CA LEU A 48 -17.91 8.64 -16.43
C LEU A 48 -17.62 9.88 -17.28
N VAL A 49 -16.52 9.89 -18.06
CA VAL A 49 -16.20 11.05 -18.90
C VAL A 49 -17.31 11.36 -19.90
N ILE A 50 -17.87 10.34 -20.56
CA ILE A 50 -18.96 10.51 -21.52
C ILE A 50 -20.21 11.06 -20.82
N LEU A 51 -20.63 10.45 -19.71
CA LEU A 51 -21.79 10.88 -18.93
C LEU A 51 -21.61 12.31 -18.42
N THR A 52 -20.45 12.62 -17.85
CA THR A 52 -20.12 13.98 -17.40
C THR A 52 -20.13 14.95 -18.58
N SER A 53 -19.59 14.59 -19.74
CA SER A 53 -19.60 15.45 -20.92
C SER A 53 -21.01 15.71 -21.45
N ASP A 54 -21.89 14.70 -21.43
CA ASP A 54 -23.28 14.82 -21.85
C ASP A 54 -24.09 15.69 -20.87
N VAL A 55 -23.86 15.52 -19.56
CA VAL A 55 -24.44 16.37 -18.51
C VAL A 55 -24.00 17.82 -18.71
N ILE A 56 -22.69 18.07 -18.90
CA ILE A 56 -22.18 19.42 -19.17
C ILE A 56 -22.85 20.00 -20.42
N GLN A 57 -22.95 19.23 -21.50
CA GLN A 57 -23.54 19.69 -22.76
C GLN A 57 -25.02 20.09 -22.64
N ARG A 58 -25.79 19.38 -21.80
CA ARG A 58 -27.23 19.61 -21.58
C ARG A 58 -27.50 20.83 -20.71
N TYR A 59 -26.68 21.05 -19.68
CA TYR A 59 -26.95 22.06 -18.66
C TYR A 59 -26.16 23.36 -18.84
N LEU A 60 -25.10 23.37 -19.65
CA LEU A 60 -24.29 24.57 -19.89
C LEU A 60 -24.50 25.14 -21.30
N SER A 61 -24.55 26.47 -21.36
CA SER A 61 -24.47 27.24 -22.59
C SER A 61 -23.06 27.21 -23.19
N GLN A 62 -22.94 27.58 -24.47
CA GLN A 62 -21.65 27.67 -25.16
C GLN A 62 -20.68 28.64 -24.47
N GLN A 63 -21.20 29.78 -23.97
CA GLN A 63 -20.39 30.80 -23.30
C GLN A 63 -19.81 30.26 -21.98
N GLU A 64 -20.61 29.53 -21.20
CA GLU A 64 -20.17 28.93 -19.93
C GLU A 64 -19.12 27.84 -20.16
N ILE A 65 -19.30 27.02 -21.21
CA ILE A 65 -18.32 26.01 -21.62
C ILE A 65 -17.00 26.67 -22.06
N GLN A 66 -17.07 27.77 -22.80
CA GLN A 66 -15.89 28.52 -23.23
C GLN A 66 -15.16 29.16 -22.04
N PHE A 67 -15.91 29.76 -21.12
CA PHE A 67 -15.37 30.33 -19.89
C PHE A 67 -14.66 29.28 -19.03
N LEU A 68 -15.28 28.12 -18.80
CA LEU A 68 -14.67 27.03 -18.04
C LEU A 68 -13.38 26.53 -18.68
N LYS A 69 -13.41 26.29 -19.99
CA LYS A 69 -12.24 25.86 -20.75
C LYS A 69 -11.10 26.90 -20.65
N GLN A 70 -11.41 28.17 -20.86
CA GLN A 70 -10.42 29.25 -20.79
C GLN A 70 -9.79 29.37 -19.40
N ARG A 71 -10.60 29.24 -18.34
CA ARG A 71 -10.10 29.21 -16.96
C ARG A 71 -9.13 28.05 -16.75
N MET A 72 -9.48 26.86 -17.23
CA MET A 72 -8.63 25.66 -17.11
C MET A 72 -7.35 25.77 -17.94
N GLU A 73 -7.37 26.42 -19.10
CA GLU A 73 -6.18 26.62 -19.94
C GLU A 73 -5.21 27.67 -19.36
N GLY A 74 -5.66 28.45 -18.35
CA GLY A 74 -4.90 29.54 -17.74
C GLY A 74 -5.07 30.87 -18.48
N SER A 75 -4.70 31.99 -17.84
CA SER A 75 -4.99 33.39 -18.23
C SER A 75 -4.39 33.88 -19.57
N ILE A 76 -4.06 33.01 -20.50
CA ILE A 76 -3.62 33.39 -21.84
C ILE A 76 -4.69 32.87 -22.80
N GLU A 77 -5.44 33.78 -23.41
CA GLU A 77 -6.10 33.48 -24.68
C GLU A 77 -5.03 33.06 -25.69
N LYS A 78 -4.69 31.77 -25.71
CA LYS A 78 -4.00 31.18 -26.84
C LYS A 78 -5.03 31.05 -27.96
N ASN A 79 -5.10 32.08 -28.79
CA ASN A 79 -5.61 31.99 -30.16
C ASN A 79 -4.68 31.12 -31.03
N GLU A 80 -4.27 29.95 -30.53
CA GLU A 80 -3.59 28.95 -31.33
C GLU A 80 -4.64 27.93 -31.73
N MET A 81 -5.10 28.00 -32.98
CA MET A 81 -5.58 26.81 -33.67
C MET A 81 -4.43 25.80 -33.62
N THR A 82 -4.48 24.88 -32.66
CA THR A 82 -3.56 23.75 -32.61
C THR A 82 -3.60 23.06 -33.96
N LYS A 83 -2.40 22.77 -34.49
CA LYS A 83 -2.11 22.17 -35.79
C LYS A 83 -2.64 20.73 -35.95
N GLU A 84 -3.90 20.47 -35.59
CA GLU A 84 -4.62 19.34 -36.15
C GLU A 84 -4.90 19.70 -37.61
N LYS A 85 -4.50 18.83 -38.56
CA LYS A 85 -4.80 19.02 -39.98
C LYS A 85 -6.33 19.11 -40.16
N ILE A 86 -6.85 20.33 -40.21
CA ILE A 86 -8.25 20.61 -40.55
C ILE A 86 -8.39 20.31 -42.04
N ALA A 87 -9.13 19.24 -42.34
CA ALA A 87 -9.47 18.87 -43.70
C ALA A 87 -10.20 20.02 -44.40
N TYR A 88 -9.62 20.46 -45.52
CA TYR A 88 -10.17 21.42 -46.47
C TYR A 88 -11.53 20.95 -46.98
N PHE A 89 -12.59 21.76 -46.86
CA PHE A 89 -13.84 21.49 -47.58
C PHE A 89 -14.53 22.74 -48.13
N ASN A 90 -15.06 22.50 -49.32
CA ASN A 90 -15.63 23.37 -50.35
C ASN A 90 -16.85 24.18 -49.87
N LYS A 91 -17.02 25.38 -50.45
CA LYS A 91 -17.91 26.49 -50.08
C LYS A 91 -19.42 26.20 -50.23
N ASN A 92 -19.80 25.03 -50.75
CA ASN A 92 -21.19 24.68 -51.07
C ASN A 92 -21.90 23.84 -49.97
N ASN A 93 -21.28 23.62 -48.81
CA ASN A 93 -21.83 22.80 -47.71
C ASN A 93 -22.20 23.63 -46.47
N ILE A 94 -22.82 24.79 -46.64
CA ILE A 94 -23.07 25.73 -45.54
C ILE A 94 -24.03 25.17 -44.47
N ASP A 95 -24.95 24.27 -44.83
CA ASP A 95 -25.82 23.56 -43.87
C ASP A 95 -25.09 22.51 -43.01
N LYS A 96 -23.81 22.21 -43.32
CA LYS A 96 -22.93 21.38 -42.49
C LYS A 96 -22.06 22.20 -41.52
N LEU A 97 -22.26 23.53 -41.42
CA LEU A 97 -21.53 24.35 -40.45
C LEU A 97 -21.95 24.08 -39.00
N ASP A 98 -23.20 23.70 -38.74
CA ASP A 98 -23.67 23.46 -37.36
C ASP A 98 -23.03 22.20 -36.73
N VAL A 99 -22.74 21.20 -37.56
CA VAL A 99 -21.99 19.99 -37.16
C VAL A 99 -20.59 20.33 -36.63
N LYS A 100 -19.95 21.41 -37.14
CA LYS A 100 -18.66 21.88 -36.61
C LYS A 100 -18.81 22.58 -35.25
N SER A 101 -19.93 23.28 -35.05
CA SER A 101 -20.29 23.95 -33.78
C SER A 101 -20.56 22.92 -32.68
N ASP A 102 -21.33 21.87 -33.00
CA ASP A 102 -21.66 20.77 -32.10
C ASP A 102 -20.46 19.89 -31.79
N LEU A 103 -19.66 19.54 -32.79
CA LEU A 103 -18.42 18.78 -32.57
C LEU A 103 -17.42 19.58 -31.72
N LYS A 104 -17.31 20.89 -31.94
CA LYS A 104 -16.47 21.77 -31.12
C LYS A 104 -16.99 21.83 -29.69
N LYS A 105 -18.30 22.01 -29.48
CA LYS A 105 -18.95 21.99 -28.15
C LYS A 105 -18.63 20.68 -27.44
N LYS A 106 -18.86 19.55 -28.10
CA LYS A 106 -18.61 18.21 -27.58
C LYS A 106 -17.14 18.00 -27.18
N ARG A 107 -16.19 18.43 -28.01
CA ARG A 107 -14.75 18.38 -27.69
C ARG A 107 -14.39 19.22 -26.47
N MET A 108 -15.01 20.40 -26.32
CA MET A 108 -14.81 21.25 -25.14
C MET A 108 -15.37 20.60 -23.88
N CYS A 109 -16.58 20.02 -23.94
CA CYS A 109 -17.16 19.26 -22.82
C CYS A 109 -16.28 18.07 -22.42
N ILE A 110 -15.74 17.32 -23.39
CA ILE A 110 -14.80 16.24 -23.14
C ILE A 110 -13.52 16.76 -22.46
N ALA A 111 -12.97 17.91 -22.89
CA ALA A 111 -11.80 18.51 -22.26
C ALA A 111 -12.06 18.90 -20.79
N ILE A 112 -13.23 19.49 -20.51
CA ILE A 112 -13.66 19.83 -19.15
C ILE A 112 -13.80 18.56 -18.28
N ALA A 113 -14.43 17.51 -18.81
CA ALA A 113 -14.59 16.25 -18.08
C ALA A 113 -13.23 15.59 -17.76
N LYS A 114 -12.27 15.60 -18.69
CA LYS A 114 -10.91 15.08 -18.46
C LYS A 114 -10.21 15.75 -17.29
N TYR A 115 -10.37 17.07 -17.16
CA TYR A 115 -9.73 17.85 -16.11
C TYR A 115 -10.20 17.40 -14.73
N TYR A 116 -11.51 17.25 -14.53
CA TYR A 116 -12.07 16.74 -13.28
C TYR A 116 -11.65 15.29 -12.99
N VAL A 117 -11.55 14.45 -14.03
CA VAL A 117 -11.05 13.06 -13.88
C VAL A 117 -9.57 13.03 -13.48
N LYS A 118 -8.73 13.93 -13.98
CA LYS A 118 -7.33 14.04 -13.53
C LYS A 118 -7.24 14.44 -12.05
N ILE A 119 -8.04 15.41 -11.60
CA ILE A 119 -8.12 15.80 -10.18
C ILE A 119 -8.49 14.59 -9.34
N PHE A 120 -9.47 13.82 -9.80
CA PHE A 120 -9.88 12.58 -9.16
C PHE A 120 -8.74 11.57 -9.05
N HIS A 121 -8.00 11.28 -10.13
CA HIS A 121 -6.87 10.34 -10.08
C HIS A 121 -5.79 10.78 -9.09
N VAL A 122 -5.47 12.08 -9.03
CA VAL A 122 -4.51 12.62 -8.06
C VAL A 122 -5.01 12.40 -6.63
N PHE A 123 -6.25 12.79 -6.34
CA PHE A 123 -6.85 12.58 -5.03
C PHE A 123 -6.85 11.09 -4.66
N ASN A 124 -7.26 10.23 -5.58
CA ASN A 124 -7.38 8.80 -5.38
C ASN A 124 -6.03 8.17 -5.03
N ALA A 125 -4.98 8.51 -5.78
CA ALA A 125 -3.62 8.03 -5.51
C ALA A 125 -3.11 8.46 -4.14
N ILE A 126 -3.39 9.71 -3.73
CA ILE A 126 -3.00 10.21 -2.40
C ILE A 126 -3.77 9.47 -1.30
N ALA A 127 -5.09 9.34 -1.44
CA ALA A 127 -5.95 8.71 -0.44
C ALA A 127 -5.54 7.25 -0.19
N HIS A 128 -5.33 6.47 -1.26
CA HIS A 128 -4.91 5.06 -1.17
C HIS A 128 -3.47 4.89 -0.69
N THR A 129 -2.58 5.85 -1.00
CA THR A 129 -1.20 5.81 -0.49
C THR A 129 -1.15 6.08 1.02
N ILE A 130 -1.92 7.06 1.51
CA ILE A 130 -1.98 7.37 2.94
C ILE A 130 -2.73 6.25 3.69
N ASN A 131 -3.79 5.73 3.07
CA ASN A 131 -4.69 4.69 3.54
C ASN A 131 -5.18 4.88 4.99
N PRO A 132 -6.04 5.88 5.25
CA PRO A 132 -6.58 6.08 6.58
C PRO A 132 -7.61 4.99 6.93
N VAL A 133 -7.51 4.45 8.15
CA VAL A 133 -8.45 3.47 8.71
C VAL A 133 -9.11 4.07 9.94
N TYR A 134 -10.43 4.12 9.91
CA TYR A 134 -11.32 4.66 10.92
C TYR A 134 -11.76 3.55 11.86
N THR A 135 -11.48 3.70 13.16
CA THR A 135 -11.79 2.67 14.17
C THR A 135 -12.63 3.26 15.30
N TRP A 136 -13.76 2.63 15.61
CA TRP A 136 -14.65 3.03 16.71
C TRP A 136 -15.18 1.81 17.47
N LYS A 137 -15.83 2.07 18.60
CA LYS A 137 -16.60 1.07 19.34
C LYS A 137 -18.06 1.14 18.91
N ASP A 138 -18.64 0.02 18.52
CA ASP A 138 -20.07 -0.06 18.24
C ASP A 138 -20.91 0.01 19.52
N LYS A 139 -22.24 -0.05 19.35
CA LYS A 139 -23.21 0.00 20.47
C LYS A 139 -23.07 -1.18 21.45
N PHE A 140 -22.34 -2.23 21.07
CA PHE A 140 -22.09 -3.43 21.88
C PHE A 140 -20.67 -3.44 22.48
N GLY A 141 -19.88 -2.38 22.27
CA GLY A 141 -18.49 -2.28 22.74
C GLY A 141 -17.47 -3.04 21.89
N SER A 142 -17.89 -3.61 20.76
CA SER A 142 -16.99 -4.28 19.81
C SER A 142 -16.21 -3.25 19.00
N THR A 143 -14.93 -3.52 18.74
CA THR A 143 -14.12 -2.65 17.89
C THR A 143 -14.47 -2.90 16.43
N VAL A 144 -14.93 -1.87 15.73
CA VAL A 144 -15.17 -1.89 14.29
C VAL A 144 -14.15 -0.97 13.63
N SER A 145 -13.52 -1.47 12.57
CA SER A 145 -12.57 -0.72 11.75
C SER A 145 -13.02 -0.77 10.30
N VAL A 146 -13.02 0.40 9.65
CA VAL A 146 -13.25 0.52 8.21
C VAL A 146 -12.14 1.39 7.63
N ASP A 147 -11.72 1.07 6.42
CA ASP A 147 -10.84 1.91 5.62
C ASP A 147 -11.55 3.19 5.16
N TYR A 148 -10.81 4.04 4.44
CA TYR A 148 -11.34 5.23 3.80
C TYR A 148 -12.51 4.95 2.85
N GLU A 149 -12.48 3.78 2.26
CA GLU A 149 -13.35 3.33 1.20
C GLU A 149 -14.79 3.14 1.68
N HIS A 150 -14.91 2.69 2.92
CA HIS A 150 -16.15 2.42 3.61
C HIS A 150 -16.47 3.49 4.67
N LYS A 151 -15.89 4.69 4.55
CA LYS A 151 -16.13 5.81 5.47
C LYS A 151 -17.63 6.18 5.58
N ASN A 152 -18.41 5.95 4.52
CA ASN A 152 -19.85 6.17 4.52
C ASN A 152 -20.64 5.19 5.43
N GLN A 153 -20.02 4.08 5.83
CA GLN A 153 -20.60 3.11 6.76
C GLN A 153 -20.45 3.53 8.23
N ILE A 154 -19.66 4.57 8.51
CA ILE A 154 -19.47 5.09 9.86
C ILE A 154 -20.78 5.73 10.32
N PRO A 155 -21.38 5.28 11.44
CA PRO A 155 -22.59 5.88 11.99
C PRO A 155 -22.39 7.37 12.31
N LYS A 156 -23.43 8.20 12.14
CA LYS A 156 -23.34 9.65 12.36
C LYS A 156 -22.98 10.03 13.81
N ASP A 157 -23.31 9.16 14.75
CA ASP A 157 -23.04 9.28 16.19
C ASP A 157 -21.67 8.70 16.59
N ALA A 158 -20.99 7.98 15.68
CA ALA A 158 -19.68 7.42 15.96
C ALA A 158 -18.58 8.49 15.89
N SER A 159 -17.65 8.44 16.86
CA SER A 159 -16.44 9.26 16.88
C SER A 159 -15.20 8.37 16.66
N PRO A 160 -14.85 8.04 15.40
CA PRO A 160 -13.77 7.13 15.11
C PRO A 160 -12.40 7.77 15.36
N THR A 161 -11.46 6.94 15.81
CA THR A 161 -10.03 7.25 15.79
C THR A 161 -9.47 6.93 14.40
N ILE A 162 -8.51 7.73 13.92
CA ILE A 162 -7.93 7.56 12.58
C ILE A 162 -6.50 7.03 12.73
N SER A 163 -6.25 5.90 12.11
CA SER A 163 -4.91 5.34 11.93
C SER A 163 -4.54 5.37 10.44
N LYS A 164 -3.26 5.22 10.10
CA LYS A 164 -2.77 5.19 8.71
C LYS A 164 -2.12 3.85 8.47
N VAL A 165 -2.79 2.98 7.71
CA VAL A 165 -2.38 1.59 7.49
C VAL A 165 -1.90 1.43 6.06
N ASN A 166 -0.67 1.85 5.79
CA ASN A 166 -0.04 1.76 4.47
C ASN A 166 1.23 0.87 4.49
N LEU A 167 1.87 0.74 3.32
CA LEU A 167 3.14 0.05 3.12
C LEU A 167 4.11 0.34 4.26
N CYS A 168 4.36 1.61 4.59
CA CYS A 168 5.34 1.97 5.62
C CYS A 168 4.93 1.62 7.03
N SER A 169 3.68 1.86 7.39
CA SER A 169 3.20 1.48 8.72
C SER A 169 3.35 -0.03 8.97
N SER A 170 3.14 -0.87 7.95
CA SER A 170 3.33 -2.33 8.06
C SER A 170 4.80 -2.70 8.28
N ARG A 171 5.74 -2.11 7.54
CA ARG A 171 7.19 -2.34 7.70
C ARG A 171 7.69 -1.86 9.06
N ILE A 172 7.27 -0.66 9.47
CA ILE A 172 7.61 -0.08 10.78
C ILE A 172 7.13 -1.01 11.90
N ASN A 173 5.87 -1.44 11.85
CA ASN A 173 5.30 -2.33 12.87
C ASN A 173 5.97 -3.72 12.85
N ALA A 174 6.40 -4.20 11.68
CA ALA A 174 7.15 -5.45 11.55
C ALA A 174 8.56 -5.37 12.15
N LEU A 175 9.18 -4.19 12.20
CA LEU A 175 10.43 -3.99 12.94
C LEU A 175 10.17 -3.79 14.44
N MET A 176 9.19 -2.94 14.78
CA MET A 176 8.96 -2.52 16.16
C MET A 176 7.47 -2.20 16.37
N GLN A 177 6.79 -3.10 17.09
CA GLN A 177 5.38 -2.94 17.43
C GLN A 177 5.19 -1.92 18.57
N ASP A 178 6.00 -2.03 19.63
CA ASP A 178 5.97 -1.07 20.74
C ASP A 178 6.89 0.12 20.46
N LYS A 179 6.26 1.28 20.23
CA LYS A 179 6.94 2.54 19.92
C LYS A 179 7.19 3.39 21.17
N ALA A 180 6.75 2.96 22.36
CA ALA A 180 6.94 3.72 23.59
C ALA A 180 8.43 3.95 23.88
N VAL A 181 9.28 2.97 23.53
CA VAL A 181 10.74 3.01 23.66
C VAL A 181 11.36 4.19 22.89
N LEU A 182 10.72 4.68 21.83
CA LEU A 182 11.25 5.78 21.03
C LEU A 182 11.27 7.12 21.80
N ASN A 183 10.43 7.27 22.83
CA ASN A 183 10.41 8.47 23.67
C ASN A 183 11.72 8.66 24.46
N ASP A 184 12.41 7.55 24.75
CA ASP A 184 13.64 7.53 25.54
C ASP A 184 14.90 7.80 24.69
N LEU A 185 14.77 7.92 23.37
CA LEU A 185 15.92 8.16 22.46
C LEU A 185 16.67 9.46 22.75
N LYS A 186 15.99 10.47 23.32
CA LYS A 186 16.63 11.75 23.67
C LYS A 186 17.51 11.64 24.92
N ASN A 187 17.20 10.70 25.81
CA ASN A 187 17.92 10.46 27.06
C ASN A 187 18.02 8.95 27.30
N PRO A 188 18.98 8.25 26.66
CA PRO A 188 19.09 6.79 26.75
C PRO A 188 19.18 6.32 28.21
N THR A 189 18.16 5.57 28.63
CA THR A 189 18.05 5.05 30.00
C THR A 189 18.74 3.69 30.15
N ASN A 190 18.94 3.24 31.40
CA ASN A 190 19.34 1.86 31.71
C ASN A 190 18.15 0.88 31.67
N ASN A 191 16.98 1.32 31.22
CA ASN A 191 15.80 0.47 31.19
C ASN A 191 16.03 -0.66 30.17
N ILE A 192 15.70 -1.88 30.59
CA ILE A 192 15.77 -3.04 29.71
C ILE A 192 14.62 -2.93 28.71
N VAL A 193 14.97 -2.91 27.43
CA VAL A 193 14.04 -2.94 26.30
C VAL A 193 14.06 -4.33 25.68
N GLU A 194 12.92 -4.77 25.16
CA GLU A 194 12.78 -6.04 24.47
C GLU A 194 12.35 -5.80 23.03
N PHE A 195 13.19 -6.19 22.07
CA PHE A 195 12.87 -6.10 20.66
C PHE A 195 12.51 -7.47 20.11
N LYS A 196 11.30 -7.53 19.53
CA LYS A 196 10.79 -8.67 18.77
C LYS A 196 10.33 -8.16 17.43
N SER A 197 11.02 -8.56 16.37
CA SER A 197 10.60 -8.25 15.01
C SER A 197 9.62 -9.32 14.50
N GLN A 198 8.74 -8.93 13.59
CA GLN A 198 7.68 -9.76 13.00
C GLN A 198 7.75 -9.76 11.47
N PHE A 199 8.93 -9.47 10.89
CA PHE A 199 9.08 -9.37 9.44
C PHE A 199 9.11 -10.73 8.72
N CYS A 200 9.43 -11.83 9.41
CA CYS A 200 9.56 -13.15 8.79
C CYS A 200 8.32 -13.55 7.99
N ASP A 201 7.11 -13.15 8.42
CA ASP A 201 5.86 -13.51 7.77
C ASP A 201 5.18 -12.34 7.04
N LEU A 202 5.85 -11.18 6.96
CA LEU A 202 5.26 -9.92 6.45
C LEU A 202 4.68 -10.07 5.04
N ASN A 203 5.44 -10.72 4.15
CA ASN A 203 5.20 -10.73 2.71
C ASN A 203 4.66 -12.08 2.19
N VAL A 204 4.09 -12.92 3.06
CA VAL A 204 3.61 -14.25 2.68
C VAL A 204 2.10 -14.33 2.82
N ASN A 205 1.44 -14.94 1.84
CA ASN A 205 0.01 -15.24 1.85
C ASN A 205 -0.29 -16.44 2.76
N LYS A 206 -1.57 -16.67 3.06
CA LYS A 206 -2.00 -17.81 3.89
C LYS A 206 -1.61 -19.18 3.31
N ASP A 207 -1.43 -19.25 1.99
CA ASP A 207 -1.02 -20.44 1.24
C ASP A 207 0.51 -20.60 1.14
N GLY A 208 1.30 -19.69 1.72
CA GLY A 208 2.76 -19.73 1.67
C GLY A 208 3.38 -19.11 0.41
N SER A 209 2.57 -18.55 -0.51
CA SER A 209 3.07 -17.83 -1.68
C SER A 209 3.53 -16.42 -1.30
N PRO A 210 4.52 -15.83 -2.01
CA PRO A 210 4.86 -14.43 -1.84
C PRO A 210 3.68 -13.53 -2.25
N LYS A 211 3.46 -12.45 -1.49
CA LYS A 211 2.54 -11.38 -1.85
C LYS A 211 3.08 -10.61 -3.06
N LEU A 212 2.18 -10.09 -3.88
CA LEU A 212 2.52 -9.16 -4.96
C LEU A 212 2.44 -7.72 -4.45
N LEU A 213 3.27 -6.85 -5.01
CA LEU A 213 3.28 -5.42 -4.69
C LEU A 213 1.93 -4.76 -5.00
N SER A 214 1.14 -5.29 -5.94
CA SER A 214 -0.24 -4.87 -6.21
C SER A 214 -1.18 -4.95 -4.99
N LYS A 215 -0.83 -5.71 -3.95
CA LYS A 215 -1.62 -5.82 -2.72
C LYS A 215 -1.28 -4.73 -1.69
N GLU A 216 -0.27 -3.91 -1.95
CA GLU A 216 0.07 -2.78 -1.10
C GLU A 216 -0.80 -1.56 -1.43
N PRO A 217 -1.33 -0.85 -0.42
CA PRO A 217 -2.19 0.32 -0.64
C PRO A 217 -1.52 1.41 -1.49
N GLY A 218 -2.20 1.88 -2.52
CA GLY A 218 -1.77 2.98 -3.41
C GLY A 218 -0.94 2.57 -4.63
N ILE A 219 -0.53 1.30 -4.76
CA ILE A 219 0.26 0.84 -5.92
C ILE A 219 -0.53 0.84 -7.23
N PRO A 220 -1.79 0.33 -7.29
CA PRO A 220 -2.60 0.42 -8.50
C PRO A 220 -2.82 1.86 -8.95
N GLU A 221 -3.11 2.77 -8.01
CA GLU A 221 -3.39 4.17 -8.29
C GLU A 221 -2.13 4.92 -8.73
N LEU A 222 -0.96 4.59 -8.18
CA LEU A 222 0.32 5.12 -8.64
C LEU A 222 0.53 4.85 -10.14
N GLN A 223 0.18 3.66 -10.62
CA GLN A 223 0.30 3.32 -12.05
C GLN A 223 -0.61 4.21 -12.92
N THR A 224 -1.82 4.55 -12.45
CA THR A 224 -2.73 5.42 -13.21
C THR A 224 -2.17 6.82 -13.46
N LEU A 225 -1.30 7.32 -12.57
CA LEU A 225 -0.65 8.63 -12.73
C LEU A 225 0.38 8.67 -13.88
N TYR A 226 0.70 7.54 -14.50
CA TYR A 226 1.53 7.47 -15.70
C TYR A 226 0.71 7.46 -17.00
N TYR A 227 -0.61 7.30 -16.95
CA TYR A 227 -1.41 7.35 -18.17
C TYR A 227 -1.69 8.81 -18.55
N ASP A 228 -0.88 9.35 -19.46
CA ASP A 228 -0.93 10.75 -19.89
C ASP A 228 -1.54 10.95 -21.29
N VAL A 229 -1.69 9.88 -22.08
CA VAL A 229 -2.33 9.93 -23.39
C VAL A 229 -3.82 9.63 -23.25
N TYR A 230 -4.65 10.59 -23.67
CA TYR A 230 -6.09 10.43 -23.72
C TYR A 230 -6.56 9.98 -25.10
N ASP A 231 -7.25 8.85 -25.15
CA ASP A 231 -7.95 8.38 -26.33
C ASP A 231 -9.36 8.99 -26.39
N TYR A 232 -9.67 9.73 -27.46
CA TYR A 232 -10.95 10.42 -27.65
C TYR A 232 -12.08 9.50 -28.14
N ASN A 233 -11.76 8.36 -28.74
CA ASN A 233 -12.74 7.36 -29.16
C ASN A 233 -13.15 6.50 -27.97
N THR A 234 -12.18 6.16 -27.13
CA THR A 234 -12.45 5.39 -25.92
C THR A 234 -12.78 6.27 -24.73
N GLY A 235 -12.42 7.55 -24.71
CA GLY A 235 -12.67 8.43 -23.56
C GLY A 235 -11.79 8.13 -22.34
N LYS A 236 -10.56 7.62 -22.53
CA LYS A 236 -9.74 7.06 -21.43
C LYS A 236 -8.31 7.56 -21.45
N PHE A 237 -7.70 7.70 -20.27
CA PHE A 237 -6.25 7.64 -20.09
C PHE A 237 -5.86 6.17 -19.95
N THR A 238 -5.40 5.54 -21.02
CA THR A 238 -5.07 4.09 -21.01
C THR A 238 -3.65 3.78 -21.45
N THR A 239 -2.98 4.77 -22.03
CA THR A 239 -1.66 4.59 -22.60
C THR A 239 -0.72 5.67 -22.10
N MET A 240 0.54 5.31 -22.05
CA MET A 240 1.63 6.23 -21.74
C MET A 240 2.17 6.79 -23.05
N SER A 241 2.49 8.07 -23.08
CA SER A 241 3.30 8.67 -24.13
C SER A 241 4.69 8.01 -24.14
N PRO A 242 5.48 8.12 -25.22
CA PRO A 242 6.83 7.57 -25.26
C PRO A 242 7.72 8.06 -24.10
N ASP A 243 7.62 9.34 -23.74
CA ASP A 243 8.36 9.93 -22.63
C ASP A 243 7.91 9.35 -21.30
N MET A 244 6.60 9.18 -21.13
CA MET A 244 6.02 8.66 -19.91
C MET A 244 6.28 7.17 -19.72
N LEU A 245 6.26 6.40 -20.81
CA LEU A 245 6.62 4.99 -20.81
C LEU A 245 8.09 4.80 -20.41
N LYS A 246 8.99 5.67 -20.90
CA LYS A 246 10.40 5.66 -20.52
C LYS A 246 10.57 5.92 -19.02
N GLN A 247 9.87 6.91 -18.48
CA GLN A 247 9.87 7.19 -17.03
C GLN A 247 9.32 6.00 -16.24
N TYR A 248 8.18 5.45 -16.66
CA TYR A 248 7.56 4.28 -16.03
C TYR A 248 8.49 3.07 -15.99
N GLN A 249 9.16 2.75 -17.09
CA GLN A 249 10.11 1.63 -17.14
C GLN A 249 11.32 1.84 -16.22
N SER A 250 11.81 3.08 -16.13
CA SER A 250 12.88 3.44 -15.19
C SER A 250 12.45 3.22 -13.73
N ASP A 251 11.25 3.70 -13.39
CA ASP A 251 10.71 3.58 -12.04
C ASP A 251 10.35 2.12 -11.72
N LEU A 252 9.78 1.37 -12.67
CA LEU A 252 9.49 -0.06 -12.56
C LEU A 252 10.75 -0.87 -12.27
N LYS A 253 11.84 -0.62 -13.01
CA LYS A 253 13.12 -1.29 -12.78
C LYS A 253 13.69 -0.99 -11.38
N SER A 254 13.56 0.27 -10.95
CA SER A 254 14.03 0.71 -9.63
C SER A 254 13.23 0.04 -8.51
N PHE A 255 11.90 0.00 -8.64
CA PHE A 255 11.00 -0.70 -7.72
C PHE A 255 11.29 -2.21 -7.69
N TYR A 256 11.41 -2.83 -8.86
CA TYR A 256 11.73 -4.26 -8.95
C TYR A 256 13.01 -4.58 -8.20
N THR A 257 14.08 -3.81 -8.44
CA THR A 257 15.38 -4.01 -7.78
C THR A 257 15.26 -3.82 -6.27
N LEU A 258 14.54 -2.80 -5.84
CA LEU A 258 14.38 -2.48 -4.42
C LEU A 258 13.60 -3.56 -3.65
N PHE A 259 12.42 -3.93 -4.13
CA PHE A 259 11.52 -4.86 -3.43
C PHE A 259 11.94 -6.33 -3.56
N THR A 260 12.65 -6.71 -4.63
CA THR A 260 13.10 -8.10 -4.83
C THR A 260 14.56 -8.32 -4.44
N GLY A 261 15.39 -7.28 -4.49
CA GLY A 261 16.86 -7.38 -4.41
C GLY A 261 17.52 -7.86 -5.71
N GLN A 262 16.76 -8.13 -6.77
CA GLN A 262 17.29 -8.66 -8.03
C GLN A 262 17.52 -7.56 -9.07
N LYS A 263 18.67 -7.57 -9.74
CA LYS A 263 19.03 -6.54 -10.73
C LYS A 263 18.45 -6.78 -12.13
N LYS A 264 18.21 -8.04 -12.49
CA LYS A 264 17.69 -8.42 -13.82
C LYS A 264 16.17 -8.59 -13.73
N ILE A 265 15.45 -7.75 -14.43
CA ILE A 265 13.99 -7.84 -14.56
C ILE A 265 13.61 -8.92 -15.58
N PRO A 266 12.78 -9.91 -15.22
CA PRO A 266 12.29 -10.91 -16.17
C PRO A 266 11.13 -10.37 -17.01
N ASP A 267 10.90 -10.95 -18.20
CA ASP A 267 9.87 -10.52 -19.15
C ASP A 267 8.42 -10.61 -18.60
N SER A 268 8.24 -11.37 -17.52
CA SER A 268 6.98 -11.49 -16.80
C SER A 268 6.60 -10.23 -16.00
N ILE A 269 7.54 -9.33 -15.73
CA ILE A 269 7.30 -8.09 -14.96
C ILE A 269 7.06 -6.95 -15.94
N LYS A 270 5.79 -6.61 -16.15
CA LYS A 270 5.36 -5.55 -17.07
C LYS A 270 4.84 -4.32 -16.36
N ASN A 271 4.37 -4.48 -15.12
CA ASN A 271 3.84 -3.40 -14.32
C ASN A 271 4.23 -3.54 -12.83
N PHE A 272 4.00 -2.48 -12.03
CA PHE A 272 4.32 -2.50 -10.60
C PHE A 272 3.63 -3.64 -9.85
N GLY A 273 2.41 -3.99 -10.26
CA GLY A 273 1.61 -5.04 -9.67
C GLY A 273 2.15 -6.45 -9.88
N ASP A 274 2.99 -6.67 -10.90
CA ASP A 274 3.64 -7.96 -11.17
C ASP A 274 4.84 -8.22 -10.25
N ILE A 275 5.34 -7.19 -9.54
CA ILE A 275 6.53 -7.32 -8.69
C ILE A 275 6.21 -8.19 -7.47
N PRO A 276 6.90 -9.33 -7.27
CA PRO A 276 6.76 -10.10 -6.04
C PRO A 276 7.49 -9.42 -4.88
N LEU A 277 6.88 -9.40 -3.71
CA LEU A 277 7.54 -8.97 -2.49
C LEU A 277 8.51 -10.05 -2.00
N ARG A 278 9.61 -9.63 -1.36
CA ARG A 278 10.62 -10.56 -0.85
C ARG A 278 10.03 -11.48 0.23
N ASP A 279 10.20 -12.78 0.03
CA ASP A 279 9.82 -13.82 0.97
C ASP A 279 10.91 -14.00 2.04
N TYR A 280 10.69 -13.45 3.23
CA TYR A 280 11.57 -13.63 4.39
C TYR A 280 11.34 -14.96 5.10
N ASN A 281 10.17 -15.57 4.97
CA ASN A 281 9.78 -16.75 5.74
C ASN A 281 10.68 -17.95 5.41
N LYS A 282 11.08 -18.07 4.15
CA LYS A 282 11.95 -19.16 3.66
C LYS A 282 13.44 -18.93 3.88
N ALA A 283 13.85 -17.73 4.31
CA ALA A 283 15.25 -17.39 4.55
C ALA A 283 15.76 -18.01 5.88
N GLY A 284 17.03 -18.44 5.90
CA GLY A 284 17.63 -19.27 6.96
C GLY A 284 17.16 -18.97 8.39
N PRO A 285 17.43 -17.78 8.96
CA PRO A 285 17.09 -17.45 10.35
C PRO A 285 15.58 -17.28 10.64
N CYS A 286 14.72 -17.24 9.61
CA CYS A 286 13.26 -17.21 9.70
C CYS A 286 12.58 -18.55 9.39
N LYS A 287 13.29 -19.49 8.75
CA LYS A 287 12.73 -20.75 8.20
C LYS A 287 12.11 -21.66 9.25
N LYS A 288 12.71 -21.73 10.45
CA LYS A 288 12.20 -22.56 11.54
C LYS A 288 11.28 -21.75 12.45
N PRO A 289 10.26 -22.36 13.08
CA PRO A 289 9.42 -21.68 14.08
C PRO A 289 10.22 -21.07 15.24
N ASP A 290 11.31 -21.72 15.64
CA ASP A 290 12.28 -21.29 16.66
C ASP A 290 13.50 -20.58 16.05
N GLY A 291 13.40 -20.13 14.80
CA GLY A 291 14.46 -19.41 14.09
C GLY A 291 14.89 -18.16 14.86
N ALA A 292 16.18 -17.80 14.74
CA ALA A 292 16.77 -16.70 15.50
C ALA A 292 16.00 -15.38 15.32
N PHE A 293 15.49 -15.08 14.12
CA PHE A 293 14.75 -13.84 13.87
C PHE A 293 13.30 -13.83 14.37
N ARG A 294 12.79 -14.97 14.85
CA ARG A 294 11.45 -15.07 15.46
C ARG A 294 11.46 -14.89 16.98
N LYS A 295 12.64 -14.83 17.58
CA LYS A 295 12.85 -14.65 19.03
C LYS A 295 12.86 -13.17 19.41
N SER A 296 12.71 -12.92 20.71
CA SER A 296 12.90 -11.60 21.29
C SER A 296 14.30 -11.46 21.90
N TYR A 297 14.80 -10.23 21.87
CA TYR A 297 16.14 -9.88 22.32
C TYR A 297 16.06 -8.72 23.31
N LYS A 298 16.70 -8.88 24.47
CA LYS A 298 16.68 -7.91 25.57
C LYS A 298 18.02 -7.22 25.69
N GLY A 299 17.98 -5.91 25.91
CA GLY A 299 19.18 -5.09 26.08
C GLY A 299 18.77 -3.69 26.55
N THR A 300 19.68 -2.73 26.44
CA THR A 300 19.43 -1.34 26.84
C THR A 300 19.73 -0.37 25.71
N LEU A 301 19.12 0.82 25.72
CA LEU A 301 19.39 1.87 24.72
C LEU A 301 20.78 2.50 24.82
N LYS A 302 21.61 2.10 25.81
CA LYS A 302 23.03 2.45 25.85
C LYS A 302 23.87 1.56 24.94
N GLU A 303 23.37 0.38 24.58
CA GLU A 303 24.05 -0.50 23.66
C GLU A 303 23.86 -0.02 22.23
N ASN A 304 24.98 0.07 21.50
CA ASN A 304 25.03 0.68 20.17
C ASN A 304 24.00 0.11 19.19
N LEU A 305 23.84 -1.23 19.13
CA LEU A 305 22.91 -1.88 18.19
C LEU A 305 21.43 -1.65 18.56
N PHE A 306 21.10 -1.67 19.86
CA PHE A 306 19.74 -1.37 20.33
C PHE A 306 19.37 0.10 20.04
N LEU A 307 20.30 1.02 20.30
CA LEU A 307 20.12 2.44 19.98
C LEU A 307 19.94 2.67 18.48
N GLN A 308 20.83 2.12 17.65
CA GLN A 308 20.74 2.25 16.19
C GLN A 308 19.45 1.67 15.63
N TYR A 309 18.98 0.54 16.17
CA TYR A 309 17.73 -0.07 15.74
C TYR A 309 16.53 0.83 16.02
N ALA A 310 16.43 1.35 17.25
CA ALA A 310 15.37 2.28 17.64
C ALA A 310 15.44 3.61 16.86
N GLN A 311 16.64 4.15 16.65
CA GLN A 311 16.84 5.35 15.82
C GLN A 311 16.42 5.13 14.37
N ASN A 312 16.73 3.97 13.78
CA ASN A 312 16.30 3.64 12.42
C ASN A 312 14.76 3.64 12.30
N VAL A 313 14.06 3.01 13.25
CA VAL A 313 12.60 3.01 13.29
C VAL A 313 12.05 4.43 13.46
N GLN A 314 12.66 5.26 14.32
CA GLN A 314 12.28 6.66 14.47
C GLN A 314 12.46 7.45 13.16
N THR A 315 13.56 7.23 12.44
CA THR A 315 13.80 7.83 11.12
C THR A 315 12.75 7.40 10.10
N MET A 316 12.39 6.10 10.07
CA MET A 316 11.32 5.60 9.19
C MET A 316 9.98 6.31 9.44
N ILE A 317 9.61 6.50 10.71
CA ILE A 317 8.40 7.22 11.10
C ILE A 317 8.46 8.66 10.61
N THR A 318 9.55 9.37 10.88
CA THR A 318 9.72 10.78 10.48
C THR A 318 9.72 10.96 8.95
N ASN A 319 10.39 10.07 8.21
CA ASN A 319 10.40 10.08 6.75
C ASN A 319 9.00 9.83 6.19
N THR A 320 8.27 8.87 6.78
CA THR A 320 6.89 8.55 6.39
C THR A 320 5.96 9.75 6.62
N GLU A 321 6.02 10.37 7.80
CA GLU A 321 5.20 11.54 8.14
C GLU A 321 5.51 12.75 7.25
N THR A 322 6.79 12.96 6.94
CA THR A 322 7.23 14.05 6.05
C THR A 322 6.65 13.90 4.66
N ASN A 323 6.74 12.71 4.06
CA ASN A 323 6.18 12.46 2.74
C ASN A 323 4.64 12.51 2.75
N GLN A 324 3.99 11.99 3.78
CA GLN A 324 2.53 12.10 3.93
C GLN A 324 2.08 13.57 4.03
N LYS A 325 2.81 14.41 4.77
CA LYS A 325 2.54 15.85 4.84
C LYS A 325 2.69 16.52 3.47
N ALA A 326 3.68 16.10 2.68
CA ALA A 326 3.84 16.59 1.31
C ALA A 326 2.66 16.19 0.40
N LEU A 327 2.14 14.95 0.52
CA LEU A 327 0.94 14.52 -0.18
C LEU A 327 -0.31 15.32 0.25
N LEU A 328 -0.48 15.57 1.55
CA LEU A 328 -1.56 16.44 2.04
C LEU A 328 -1.42 17.87 1.52
N GLY A 329 -0.20 18.39 1.37
CA GLY A 329 0.04 19.68 0.73
C GLY A 329 -0.35 19.74 -0.75
N ILE A 330 -0.48 18.61 -1.45
CA ILE A 330 -1.09 18.55 -2.79
C ILE A 330 -2.61 18.65 -2.67
N ILE A 331 -3.22 17.97 -1.70
CA ILE A 331 -4.67 18.07 -1.42
C ILE A 331 -5.06 19.53 -1.13
N ASP A 332 -4.26 20.24 -0.33
CA ASP A 332 -4.45 21.66 -0.02
C ASP A 332 -4.33 22.58 -1.25
N GLN A 333 -3.69 22.11 -2.33
CA GLN A 333 -3.63 22.83 -3.60
C GLN A 333 -4.80 22.48 -4.53
N LEU A 334 -5.34 21.26 -4.43
CA LEU A 334 -6.51 20.82 -5.19
C LEU A 334 -7.81 21.43 -4.68
N PHE A 335 -7.95 21.58 -3.35
CA PHE A 335 -9.19 22.00 -2.72
C PHE A 335 -8.99 23.21 -1.81
N VAL A 336 -9.99 24.08 -1.73
CA VAL A 336 -10.00 25.25 -0.84
C VAL A 336 -11.32 25.35 -0.09
N PHE A 337 -11.28 25.95 1.09
CA PHE A 337 -12.48 26.31 1.84
C PHE A 337 -13.01 27.67 1.37
N ILE A 338 -14.30 27.71 1.07
CA ILE A 338 -15.05 28.95 0.81
C ILE A 338 -16.20 29.07 1.80
N LYS A 339 -16.68 30.29 2.05
CA LYS A 339 -17.92 30.51 2.82
C LYS A 339 -19.12 30.30 1.89
N ASP A 340 -20.20 29.68 2.38
CA ASP A 340 -21.44 29.57 1.61
C ASP A 340 -21.99 30.99 1.37
N PRO A 341 -22.22 31.40 0.12
CA PRO A 341 -22.81 32.70 -0.17
C PRO A 341 -24.17 32.94 0.48
N ALA A 342 -24.90 31.87 0.84
CA ALA A 342 -26.18 31.96 1.55
C ALA A 342 -26.03 31.92 3.09
N ASP A 343 -24.93 31.37 3.61
CA ASP A 343 -24.66 31.28 5.05
C ASP A 343 -23.14 31.44 5.32
N PRO A 344 -22.69 32.63 5.75
CA PRO A 344 -21.28 32.90 6.01
C PRO A 344 -20.63 32.02 7.08
N ASN A 345 -21.43 31.36 7.94
CA ASN A 345 -20.94 30.46 8.98
C ASN A 345 -20.69 29.04 8.46
N LYS A 346 -21.24 28.70 7.28
CA LYS A 346 -21.05 27.41 6.66
C LYS A 346 -19.84 27.44 5.72
N LYS A 347 -18.86 26.57 5.98
CA LYS A 347 -17.70 26.38 5.10
C LYS A 347 -17.99 25.27 4.09
N LEU A 348 -17.77 25.54 2.81
CA LEU A 348 -17.85 24.58 1.72
C LEU A 348 -16.43 24.28 1.21
N ILE A 349 -16.20 23.04 0.77
CA ILE A 349 -14.97 22.65 0.08
C ILE A 349 -15.24 22.67 -1.42
N VAL A 350 -14.38 23.34 -2.17
CA VAL A 350 -14.46 23.42 -3.64
C VAL A 350 -13.10 23.14 -4.27
N ILE A 351 -13.09 22.74 -5.55
CA ILE A 351 -11.84 22.70 -6.32
C ILE A 351 -11.24 24.11 -6.36
N ASN A 352 -9.94 24.20 -6.16
CA ASN A 352 -9.22 25.46 -6.15
C ASN A 352 -9.44 26.21 -7.47
N PRO A 353 -10.04 27.42 -7.45
CA PRO A 353 -10.33 28.16 -8.68
C PRO A 353 -9.09 28.54 -9.49
N LYS A 354 -7.90 28.53 -8.87
CA LYS A 354 -6.60 28.80 -9.49
C LYS A 354 -5.94 27.56 -10.10
N LEU A 355 -6.60 26.40 -10.01
CA LEU A 355 -6.11 25.16 -10.61
C LEU A 355 -6.35 25.22 -12.13
N ASP A 356 -5.28 25.44 -12.88
CA ASP A 356 -5.25 25.35 -14.34
C ASP A 356 -4.59 24.02 -14.77
N ASP A 357 -4.60 23.71 -16.07
CA ASP A 357 -4.05 22.48 -16.64
C ASP A 357 -2.54 22.35 -16.38
N LYS A 358 -1.83 23.47 -16.32
CA LYS A 358 -0.38 23.51 -16.05
C LYS A 358 -0.11 23.12 -14.60
N LEU A 359 -0.83 23.72 -13.65
CA LEU A 359 -0.73 23.40 -12.23
C LEU A 359 -1.19 21.97 -11.99
N LEU A 360 -2.33 21.54 -12.55
CA LEU A 360 -2.83 20.18 -12.40
C LEU A 360 -1.82 19.14 -12.93
N SER A 361 -1.22 19.38 -14.10
CA SER A 361 -0.19 18.49 -14.64
C SER A 361 1.06 18.44 -13.76
N LYS A 362 1.45 19.58 -13.16
CA LYS A 362 2.52 19.61 -12.15
C LYS A 362 2.13 18.79 -10.91
N LEU A 363 0.92 18.95 -10.39
CA LEU A 363 0.44 18.20 -9.23
C LEU A 363 0.41 16.69 -9.49
N VAL A 364 0.03 16.24 -10.70
CA VAL A 364 0.13 14.82 -11.09
C VAL A 364 1.58 14.32 -10.97
N SER A 365 2.53 15.06 -11.54
CA SER A 365 3.96 14.68 -11.51
C SER A 365 4.54 14.71 -10.09
N ASP A 366 4.22 15.74 -9.32
CA ASP A 366 4.66 15.88 -7.93
C ASP A 366 4.11 14.74 -7.07
N THR A 367 2.82 14.42 -7.23
CA THR A 367 2.15 13.32 -6.53
C THR A 367 2.87 12.01 -6.78
N ARG A 368 3.08 11.66 -8.05
CA ARG A 368 3.83 10.46 -8.43
C ARG A 368 5.21 10.42 -7.77
N THR A 369 5.96 11.52 -7.86
CA THR A 369 7.33 11.62 -7.32
C THR A 369 7.34 11.41 -5.80
N ILE A 370 6.39 12.01 -5.08
CA ILE A 370 6.29 11.87 -3.63
C ILE A 370 5.87 10.45 -3.23
N ILE A 371 4.93 9.82 -3.94
CA ILE A 371 4.53 8.43 -3.68
C ILE A 371 5.72 7.47 -3.91
N ILE A 372 6.43 7.62 -5.03
CA ILE A 372 7.66 6.86 -5.32
C ILE A 372 8.68 7.04 -4.21
N LYS A 373 8.93 8.28 -3.78
CA LYS A 373 9.86 8.58 -2.70
C LYS A 373 9.41 7.96 -1.38
N LEU A 374 8.14 8.07 -1.03
CA LEU A 374 7.57 7.46 0.18
C LEU A 374 7.86 5.96 0.21
N TYR A 375 7.47 5.22 -0.83
CA TYR A 375 7.66 3.76 -0.85
C TYR A 375 9.14 3.36 -0.92
N SER A 376 9.93 4.06 -1.74
CA SER A 376 11.34 3.70 -1.92
C SER A 376 12.19 3.97 -0.68
N THR A 377 12.10 5.17 -0.09
CA THR A 377 12.82 5.51 1.16
C THR A 377 12.42 4.55 2.29
N CYS A 378 11.14 4.24 2.37
CA CYS A 378 10.59 3.36 3.39
C CYS A 378 11.08 1.91 3.28
N GLU A 379 11.14 1.34 2.08
CA GLU A 379 11.69 0.00 1.87
C GLU A 379 13.21 -0.03 2.09
N GLN A 380 13.93 1.04 1.72
CA GLN A 380 15.36 1.19 2.02
C GLN A 380 15.64 1.24 3.53
N ASP A 381 14.91 2.08 4.26
CA ASP A 381 15.04 2.21 5.71
C ASP A 381 14.61 0.91 6.42
N PHE A 382 13.60 0.21 5.88
CA PHE A 382 13.20 -1.11 6.37
C PHE A 382 14.32 -2.12 6.22
N PHE A 383 14.93 -2.22 5.03
CA PHE A 383 16.06 -3.11 4.78
C PHE A 383 17.24 -2.79 5.69
N LYS A 384 17.56 -1.52 5.90
CA LYS A 384 18.58 -1.09 6.88
C LYS A 384 18.22 -1.55 8.30
N GLY A 385 16.96 -1.44 8.69
CA GLY A 385 16.45 -1.97 9.96
C GLY A 385 16.66 -3.47 10.11
N LEU A 386 16.42 -4.25 9.05
CA LEU A 386 16.69 -5.69 9.02
C LEU A 386 18.18 -6.00 9.25
N GLN A 387 19.08 -5.27 8.60
CA GLN A 387 20.53 -5.46 8.77
C GLN A 387 21.00 -5.15 10.20
N ILE A 388 20.46 -4.09 10.81
CA ILE A 388 20.78 -3.75 12.20
C ILE A 388 20.23 -4.84 13.14
N PHE A 389 19.02 -5.34 12.89
CA PHE A 389 18.43 -6.41 13.68
C PHE A 389 19.23 -7.71 13.55
N GLU A 390 19.65 -8.08 12.34
CA GLU A 390 20.53 -9.23 12.11
C GLU A 390 21.82 -9.12 12.92
N ALA A 391 22.52 -7.98 12.86
CA ALA A 391 23.72 -7.75 13.67
C ALA A 391 23.44 -7.81 15.18
N LEU A 392 22.30 -7.31 15.65
CA LEU A 392 21.87 -7.38 17.05
C LEU A 392 21.71 -8.84 17.49
N VAL A 393 21.03 -9.65 16.67
CA VAL A 393 20.81 -11.07 16.93
C VAL A 393 22.13 -11.84 16.96
N GLU A 394 23.01 -11.63 15.97
CA GLU A 394 24.33 -12.26 15.92
C GLU A 394 25.17 -11.93 17.15
N LYS A 395 25.20 -10.65 17.54
CA LYS A 395 25.91 -10.22 18.75
C LYS A 395 25.37 -10.92 20.00
N GLN A 396 24.05 -11.00 20.17
CA GLN A 396 23.47 -11.65 21.35
C GLN A 396 23.82 -13.14 21.41
N ILE A 397 23.82 -13.83 20.26
CA ILE A 397 24.21 -15.24 20.17
C ILE A 397 25.68 -15.41 20.55
N LEU A 398 26.56 -14.54 20.07
CA LEU A 398 27.99 -14.56 20.42
C LEU A 398 28.23 -14.30 21.90
N ASP A 399 27.61 -13.27 22.48
CA ASP A 399 27.75 -12.92 23.90
C ASP A 399 27.27 -14.07 24.79
N THR A 400 26.12 -14.68 24.44
CA THR A 400 25.58 -15.84 25.16
C THR A 400 26.50 -17.05 25.05
N SER A 401 27.03 -17.34 23.86
CA SER A 401 27.93 -18.48 23.65
C SER A 401 29.25 -18.28 24.40
N THR A 402 29.80 -17.06 24.41
CA THR A 402 31.01 -16.71 25.14
C THR A 402 30.82 -16.89 26.65
N ALA A 403 29.69 -16.43 27.19
CA ALA A 403 29.36 -16.62 28.60
C ALA A 403 29.20 -18.10 28.98
N GLN A 404 28.60 -18.91 28.10
CA GLN A 404 28.48 -20.36 28.30
C GLN A 404 29.85 -21.05 28.29
N ILE A 405 30.73 -20.70 27.34
CA ILE A 405 32.10 -21.23 27.27
C ILE A 405 32.86 -20.88 28.55
N LYS A 406 32.80 -19.62 29.00
CA LYS A 406 33.45 -19.19 30.23
C LYS A 406 32.97 -19.98 31.46
N LYS A 407 31.65 -20.18 31.58
CA LYS A 407 31.07 -20.98 32.66
C LYS A 407 31.51 -22.45 32.60
N LEU A 408 31.62 -23.02 31.40
CA LEU A 408 32.14 -24.39 31.23
C LEU A 408 33.61 -24.48 31.62
N GLN A 409 34.43 -23.47 31.31
CA GLN A 409 35.84 -23.41 31.71
C GLN A 409 35.99 -23.31 33.24
N GLU A 410 35.22 -22.42 33.88
CA GLU A 410 35.18 -22.29 35.35
C GLU A 410 34.80 -23.63 36.02
N ASN A 411 33.77 -24.31 35.51
CA ASN A 411 33.38 -25.63 36.03
C ASN A 411 34.48 -26.70 35.86
N VAL A 412 35.21 -26.68 34.74
CA VAL A 412 36.33 -27.61 34.50
C VAL A 412 37.46 -27.36 35.49
N GLU A 413 37.85 -26.09 35.69
CA GLU A 413 38.87 -25.69 36.67
C GLU A 413 38.49 -26.10 38.12
N GLU A 414 37.21 -25.96 38.49
CA GLU A 414 36.70 -26.43 39.78
C GLU A 414 36.79 -27.96 39.92
N THR A 415 36.46 -28.73 38.88
CA THR A 415 36.54 -30.20 38.94
C THR A 415 37.98 -30.74 38.94
N ILE A 416 38.92 -30.10 38.24
CA ILE A 416 40.34 -30.51 38.25
C ILE A 416 40.98 -30.20 39.61
N SER A 417 40.53 -29.16 40.31
CA SER A 417 41.03 -28.78 41.64
C SER A 417 40.65 -29.76 42.75
N ILE A 418 39.76 -30.73 42.49
CA ILE A 418 39.31 -31.75 43.47
C ILE A 418 40.15 -33.04 43.40
N GLU A 419 40.93 -33.29 42.34
CA GLU A 419 41.78 -34.49 42.20
C GLU A 419 43.13 -34.41 42.94
N GLY A 420 43.36 -33.36 43.75
CA GLY A 420 44.61 -33.14 44.50
C GLY A 420 44.73 -33.83 45.86
N THR A 421 43.90 -34.81 46.20
CA THR A 421 44.02 -35.55 47.48
C THR A 421 44.24 -37.05 47.22
N PRO A 422 45.38 -37.65 47.64
CA PRO A 422 45.61 -39.08 47.46
C PRO A 422 44.60 -39.89 48.27
N PRO A 423 44.11 -41.05 47.78
CA PRO A 423 43.29 -41.94 48.59
C PRO A 423 44.16 -42.57 49.69
N THR A 424 43.87 -42.22 50.95
CA THR A 424 44.44 -42.88 52.12
C THR A 424 43.89 -44.30 52.21
N LEU A 425 44.75 -45.29 51.93
CA LEU A 425 44.49 -46.71 52.16
C LEU A 425 44.29 -46.99 53.67
N PRO A 426 43.30 -47.79 54.09
CA PRO A 426 43.28 -48.37 55.43
C PRO A 426 44.28 -49.56 55.51
N PRO A 427 44.92 -49.78 56.68
CA PRO A 427 45.98 -50.78 56.80
C PRO A 427 45.43 -52.22 56.85
N SER A 428 46.16 -53.12 56.20
CA SER A 428 45.99 -54.57 56.19
C SER A 428 46.88 -55.25 57.23
N SER A 429 46.30 -56.10 58.09
CA SER A 429 46.88 -57.33 58.67
C SER A 429 45.72 -58.08 59.35
N SER A 430 45.51 -59.40 59.29
CA SER A 430 46.39 -60.54 59.06
C SER A 430 45.63 -61.79 58.52
N THR A 431 46.42 -62.62 57.84
CA THR A 431 46.34 -63.91 57.09
C THR A 431 45.39 -65.09 57.43
N PRO A 432 45.27 -66.10 56.52
CA PRO A 432 44.15 -67.06 56.32
C PRO A 432 44.47 -68.49 56.84
N PRO A 433 43.64 -69.56 56.67
CA PRO A 433 43.37 -70.32 55.41
C PRO A 433 41.90 -70.86 55.32
N TYR A 434 41.33 -71.43 54.25
CA TYR A 434 41.67 -72.64 53.49
C TYR A 434 40.61 -72.83 52.37
N VAL A 435 40.98 -73.47 51.24
CA VAL A 435 40.17 -73.72 50.04
C VAL A 435 39.85 -75.21 49.90
N PRO A 436 38.72 -75.60 49.30
CA PRO A 436 38.76 -76.73 48.35
C PRO A 436 38.16 -76.41 46.96
N PRO A 437 38.60 -77.13 45.90
CA PRO A 437 38.33 -76.86 44.48
C PRO A 437 37.05 -77.58 43.92
N PRO A 438 36.67 -77.37 42.64
CA PRO A 438 35.28 -77.36 42.16
C PRO A 438 34.83 -78.67 41.46
N PRO A 439 33.56 -78.77 41.04
CA PRO A 439 33.16 -79.69 39.98
C PRO A 439 32.86 -78.99 38.65
N VAL A 440 33.18 -79.77 37.62
CA VAL A 440 33.07 -79.59 36.17
C VAL A 440 31.64 -79.84 35.67
N GLY A 441 31.26 -79.22 34.56
CA GLY A 441 30.15 -79.65 33.68
C GLY A 441 29.51 -78.47 32.93
N SER A 442 29.88 -78.15 31.69
CA SER A 442 29.63 -78.84 30.40
C SER A 442 28.43 -78.26 29.66
N SER A 443 28.68 -77.92 28.38
CA SER A 443 27.78 -77.96 27.21
C SER A 443 26.51 -77.10 27.22
N GLY A 444 26.20 -76.31 26.19
CA GLY A 444 26.82 -76.18 24.88
C GLY A 444 26.02 -75.27 23.96
N THR A 445 26.64 -74.97 22.80
CA THR A 445 26.05 -74.86 21.45
C THR A 445 24.82 -73.97 21.24
N GLY A 446 24.81 -73.01 20.31
CA GLY A 446 25.75 -72.76 19.24
C GLY A 446 25.27 -71.63 18.30
N SER A 447 26.24 -71.18 17.50
CA SER A 447 26.15 -70.75 16.08
C SER A 447 25.09 -69.73 15.62
N GLY A 448 25.57 -68.56 15.17
CA GLY A 448 24.94 -67.75 14.09
C GLY A 448 25.19 -68.38 12.71
N PRO A 449 25.49 -67.63 11.63
CA PRO A 449 25.01 -66.32 11.17
C PRO A 449 24.36 -66.46 9.75
N THR A 450 23.87 -65.38 9.12
CA THR A 450 24.07 -65.05 7.67
C THR A 450 23.20 -63.87 7.20
N THR A 451 23.84 -62.98 6.46
CA THR A 451 23.30 -61.92 5.58
C THR A 451 23.29 -62.46 4.12
N PRO A 452 23.10 -61.69 3.02
CA PRO A 452 22.17 -60.60 2.65
C PRO A 452 21.55 -60.78 1.21
N VAL A 453 20.89 -59.72 0.70
CA VAL A 453 20.75 -59.28 -0.73
C VAL A 453 19.45 -59.60 -1.49
N GLY A 454 18.82 -58.54 -2.04
CA GLY A 454 18.40 -58.56 -3.46
C GLY A 454 16.99 -58.08 -3.85
N GLY A 455 16.84 -56.79 -4.19
CA GLY A 455 16.27 -56.34 -5.48
C GLY A 455 14.73 -56.34 -5.74
N PRO A 456 14.28 -55.67 -6.84
CA PRO A 456 13.04 -54.85 -6.90
C PRO A 456 12.03 -55.24 -8.01
N ALA A 457 10.83 -54.61 -8.01
CA ALA A 457 9.84 -54.36 -9.11
C ALA A 457 8.40 -54.46 -8.54
N GLY A 458 7.34 -53.74 -8.93
CA GLY A 458 7.01 -52.77 -9.99
C GLY A 458 5.56 -52.26 -9.76
N GLY A 459 5.13 -51.18 -10.43
CA GLY A 459 3.74 -50.65 -10.37
C GLY A 459 2.76 -51.46 -11.24
N PRO A 460 1.69 -50.85 -11.82
CA PRO A 460 0.77 -49.81 -11.35
C PRO A 460 -0.72 -50.23 -11.51
N THR A 461 -1.68 -49.61 -10.81
CA THR A 461 -3.11 -49.65 -11.20
C THR A 461 -3.90 -48.43 -10.70
N THR A 462 -4.46 -47.64 -11.62
CA THR A 462 -5.77 -46.95 -11.50
C THR A 462 -6.83 -47.87 -12.17
N PRO A 463 -8.16 -47.76 -11.93
CA PRO A 463 -8.96 -46.68 -12.55
C PRO A 463 -10.33 -46.30 -11.88
N VAL A 464 -10.96 -45.26 -12.47
CA VAL A 464 -12.41 -44.93 -12.57
C VAL A 464 -13.14 -44.22 -11.41
N GLY A 465 -13.79 -43.08 -11.73
CA GLY A 465 -15.00 -42.61 -11.04
C GLY A 465 -15.35 -41.12 -11.18
N GLY A 466 -15.86 -40.67 -12.33
CA GLY A 466 -16.83 -39.56 -12.41
C GLY A 466 -18.27 -40.14 -12.44
N PRO A 467 -19.37 -39.35 -12.29
CA PRO A 467 -19.74 -38.35 -13.30
C PRO A 467 -20.58 -37.11 -12.85
N ALA A 468 -20.62 -36.14 -13.78
CA ALA A 468 -21.77 -35.32 -14.25
C ALA A 468 -22.53 -34.31 -13.37
N GLY A 469 -22.76 -33.11 -13.94
CA GLY A 469 -23.97 -32.31 -13.67
C GLY A 469 -23.86 -30.78 -13.79
N GLY A 470 -23.78 -30.22 -15.01
CA GLY A 470 -24.46 -28.94 -15.34
C GLY A 470 -25.87 -29.26 -15.87
N PRO A 471 -26.84 -28.31 -15.99
CA PRO A 471 -26.67 -27.14 -16.88
C PRO A 471 -27.45 -25.83 -16.54
N THR A 472 -27.13 -24.79 -17.33
CA THR A 472 -28.00 -23.69 -17.87
C THR A 472 -28.53 -22.51 -17.02
N THR A 473 -28.17 -21.32 -17.50
CA THR A 473 -28.65 -19.91 -17.37
C THR A 473 -30.11 -19.66 -17.84
N PRO A 474 -30.66 -18.41 -17.95
CA PRO A 474 -30.53 -17.12 -17.21
C PRO A 474 -31.91 -16.49 -16.85
N VAL A 475 -31.95 -15.24 -16.34
CA VAL A 475 -32.97 -14.15 -16.55
C VAL A 475 -33.28 -13.39 -15.25
N GLY A 476 -33.25 -12.05 -15.29
CA GLY A 476 -33.95 -11.20 -14.31
C GLY A 476 -33.32 -9.83 -14.06
N ALA A 477 -33.60 -8.85 -14.92
CA ALA A 477 -33.46 -7.42 -14.61
C ALA A 477 -34.47 -6.99 -13.52
N PRO A 478 -34.28 -5.82 -12.91
CA PRO A 478 -35.41 -4.90 -12.84
C PRO A 478 -35.05 -3.47 -13.27
N ALA A 479 -35.91 -2.94 -14.13
CA ALA A 479 -36.12 -1.52 -14.38
C ALA A 479 -36.92 -0.90 -13.23
N GLY A 480 -36.76 0.41 -12.99
CA GLY A 480 -37.61 1.16 -12.08
C GLY A 480 -37.06 2.53 -11.72
N GLY A 481 -37.04 3.46 -12.69
CA GLY A 481 -36.91 4.89 -12.40
C GLY A 481 -38.26 5.50 -11.98
N PRO A 482 -38.30 6.53 -11.12
CA PRO A 482 -39.51 7.31 -10.91
C PRO A 482 -39.64 8.41 -11.98
N THR A 483 -40.71 8.32 -12.75
CA THR A 483 -41.22 9.36 -13.64
C THR A 483 -41.79 10.53 -12.84
N THR A 484 -41.34 11.74 -13.13
CA THR A 484 -42.04 12.98 -12.80
C THR A 484 -43.15 13.25 -13.82
N PRO A 485 -44.34 13.75 -13.40
CA PRO A 485 -45.25 14.42 -14.30
C PRO A 485 -45.00 15.92 -14.29
N VAL A 486 -44.74 16.46 -15.48
CA VAL A 486 -44.84 17.89 -15.79
C VAL A 486 -46.30 18.20 -16.08
N GLY A 487 -46.86 19.18 -15.37
CA GLY A 487 -48.14 19.81 -15.67
C GLY A 487 -48.03 21.31 -15.40
N GLY A 488 -47.97 22.11 -16.46
CA GLY A 488 -48.05 23.57 -16.43
C GLY A 488 -49.51 24.08 -16.48
N PRO A 489 -49.77 25.35 -16.84
CA PRO A 489 -50.20 26.37 -15.88
C PRO A 489 -51.58 26.99 -16.18
N ALA A 490 -52.23 27.54 -15.15
CA ALA A 490 -53.23 28.63 -15.17
C ALA A 490 -53.60 28.88 -13.69
N GLY A 491 -53.42 30.05 -13.08
CA GLY A 491 -54.01 31.36 -13.35
C GLY A 491 -54.48 31.89 -11.98
N GLY A 492 -54.12 33.13 -11.61
CA GLY A 492 -54.73 33.80 -10.44
C GLY A 492 -56.16 34.27 -10.76
N PRO A 493 -56.78 35.18 -9.99
CA PRO A 493 -56.39 35.76 -8.69
C PRO A 493 -57.52 35.70 -7.63
N SER A 494 -57.15 35.87 -6.36
CA SER A 494 -57.95 36.54 -5.31
C SER A 494 -57.13 36.63 -4.03
#